data_AF-A0A932N7A6-F1
#
_entry.id   AF-A0A932N7A6-F1
#
_cell.length_a   1.000
_cell.length_b   1.000
_cell.length_c   1.000
_cell.angle_alpha   90.00
_cell.angle_beta   90.00
_cell.angle_gamma   90.00
#
_symmetry.space_group_name_H-M   'P 1'
#
loop_
_entity.id
_entity.type
_entity.pdbx_description
1 polymer ?
#
loop_
_entity_poly.entity_id
_entity_poly.type
_entity_poly.pdbx_seq_one_letter_code
_entity_poly.pdbx_strand_id
1 'polypeptide(L)'
;MTWTPAQLCSDVQAVNQRFLEFTGRPLDALWRAPSGKTSAAVIAAVKQCGYRHVGWAPAGFSGDELPSESHPNRVLLAKVLAGVRDGDIIMAHMGIWSRRDPWAPTVLPALIEGLQAKGFCFATLREHPDFAVAAGH
;
A
#
# COMPACT_ATOMS: atom_id res chain seq x y z
N MET A 1 0.32 3.98 22.36
CA MET A 1 -0.01 2.57 22.71
C MET A 1 1.08 1.68 22.17
N THR A 2 1.73 0.90 23.03
CA THR A 2 2.71 -0.12 22.65
C THR A 2 2.04 -1.49 22.67
N TRP A 3 1.98 -2.14 21.52
CA TRP A 3 1.38 -3.46 21.36
C TRP A 3 2.42 -4.55 21.63
N THR A 4 2.03 -5.62 22.32
CA THR A 4 2.86 -6.84 22.38
C THR A 4 2.77 -7.61 21.05
N PRO A 5 3.75 -8.48 20.73
CA PRO A 5 3.67 -9.32 19.53
C PRO A 5 2.39 -10.16 19.46
N ALA A 6 1.96 -10.74 20.59
CA ALA A 6 0.74 -11.55 20.66
C ALA A 6 -0.52 -10.72 20.38
N GLN A 7 -0.61 -9.50 20.91
CA GLN A 7 -1.72 -8.59 20.61
C GLN A 7 -1.76 -8.22 19.14
N LEU A 8 -0.59 -7.96 18.53
CA LEU A 8 -0.51 -7.63 17.10
C LEU A 8 -0.93 -8.83 16.23
N CYS A 9 -0.47 -10.05 16.55
CA CYS A 9 -0.92 -11.25 15.84
C CYS A 9 -2.44 -11.43 15.96
N SER A 10 -3.00 -11.24 17.16
CA SER A 10 -4.44 -11.39 17.37
C SER A 10 -5.25 -10.40 16.54
N ASP A 11 -4.80 -9.15 16.42
CA ASP A 11 -5.50 -8.12 15.65
C ASP A 11 -5.45 -8.41 14.15
N VAL A 12 -4.27 -8.76 13.62
CA VAL A 12 -4.13 -9.16 12.21
C VAL A 12 -4.99 -10.39 11.90
N GLN A 13 -5.03 -11.39 12.79
CA GLN A 13 -5.86 -12.59 12.59
C GLN A 13 -7.35 -12.30 12.68
N ALA A 14 -7.79 -11.40 13.56
CA ALA A 14 -9.20 -11.00 13.64
C ALA A 14 -9.68 -10.38 12.32
N VAL A 15 -8.85 -9.55 11.67
CA VAL A 15 -9.16 -8.98 10.35
C VAL A 15 -9.23 -10.07 9.28
N ASN A 16 -8.29 -11.01 9.26
CA ASN A 16 -8.30 -12.12 8.31
C ASN A 16 -9.54 -13.03 8.47
N GLN A 17 -9.91 -13.36 9.71
CA GLN A 17 -11.12 -14.13 10.00
C GLN A 17 -12.36 -13.41 9.46
N ARG A 18 -12.48 -12.11 9.74
CA ARG A 18 -13.63 -11.33 9.27
C ARG A 18 -13.68 -11.24 7.74
N PHE A 19 -12.52 -11.09 7.09
CA PHE A 19 -12.42 -11.10 5.63
C PHE A 19 -12.83 -12.45 5.03
N LEU A 20 -12.39 -13.56 5.64
CA LEU A 20 -12.76 -14.92 5.23
C LEU A 20 -14.27 -15.15 5.36
N GLU A 21 -14.90 -14.72 6.46
CA GLU A 21 -16.35 -14.84 6.65
C GLU A 21 -17.15 -14.12 5.57
N PHE A 22 -16.68 -12.94 5.12
CA PHE A 22 -17.39 -12.14 4.13
C PHE A 22 -17.12 -12.55 2.68
N THR A 23 -15.92 -13.06 2.39
CA THR A 23 -15.47 -13.28 1.00
C THR A 23 -15.30 -14.76 0.64
N GLY A 24 -15.31 -15.65 1.63
CA GLY A 24 -15.02 -17.08 1.45
C GLY A 24 -13.54 -17.38 1.18
N ARG A 25 -12.65 -16.38 1.25
CA ARG A 25 -11.20 -16.56 1.05
C ARG A 25 -10.39 -15.80 2.11
N PRO A 26 -9.24 -16.33 2.57
CA PRO A 26 -8.38 -15.59 3.48
C PRO A 26 -7.69 -14.42 2.77
N LEU A 27 -7.16 -13.49 3.54
CA LEU A 27 -6.23 -12.48 3.06
C LEU A 27 -4.96 -13.15 2.53
N ASP A 28 -4.32 -12.51 1.56
CA ASP A 28 -2.93 -12.84 1.25
C ASP A 28 -2.08 -12.61 2.51
N ALA A 29 -0.97 -13.36 2.64
CA ALA A 29 -0.02 -13.27 3.75
C ALA A 29 0.83 -11.98 3.72
N LEU A 30 0.20 -10.85 3.42
CA LEU A 30 0.75 -9.52 3.27
C LEU A 30 0.09 -8.61 4.31
N TRP A 31 0.88 -7.72 4.88
CA TRP A 31 0.42 -6.77 5.88
C TRP A 31 1.08 -5.42 5.63
N ARG A 32 0.36 -4.31 5.83
CA ARG A 32 0.93 -2.97 5.76
C ARG A 32 0.71 -2.28 7.09
N ALA A 33 1.77 -1.67 7.62
CA ALA A 33 1.65 -0.96 8.88
C ALA A 33 0.69 0.24 8.76
N PRO A 34 -0.21 0.45 9.74
CA PRO A 34 -1.03 1.65 9.80
C PRO A 34 -0.17 2.91 9.75
N SER A 35 -0.52 3.84 8.87
CA SER A 35 0.24 5.08 8.61
C SER A 35 1.74 4.86 8.26
N GLY A 36 2.11 3.66 7.81
CA GLY A 36 3.52 3.30 7.52
C GLY A 36 4.45 3.25 8.73
N LYS A 37 3.92 3.31 9.96
CA LYS A 37 4.75 3.37 11.17
C LYS A 37 5.24 1.98 11.57
N THR A 38 6.53 1.73 11.34
CA THR A 38 7.17 0.44 11.66
C THR A 38 8.31 0.58 12.67
N SER A 39 8.62 -0.52 13.34
CA SER A 39 9.89 -0.75 14.03
C SER A 39 10.38 -2.17 13.72
N ALA A 40 11.65 -2.47 13.99
CA ALA A 40 12.18 -3.82 13.82
C ALA A 40 11.37 -4.87 14.61
N ALA A 41 10.90 -4.51 15.82
CA ALA A 41 10.07 -5.37 16.65
C ALA A 41 8.70 -5.65 16.01
N VAL A 42 8.05 -4.64 15.42
CA VAL A 42 6.76 -4.80 14.73
C VAL A 42 6.91 -5.70 13.51
N ILE A 43 7.94 -5.46 12.67
CA ILE A 43 8.18 -6.28 11.48
C ILE A 43 8.47 -7.73 11.87
N ALA A 44 9.26 -7.95 12.92
CA ALA A 44 9.55 -9.29 13.42
C ALA A 44 8.29 -9.99 13.96
N ALA A 45 7.45 -9.28 14.73
CA ALA A 45 6.20 -9.81 15.26
C ALA A 45 5.25 -10.25 14.13
N VAL A 46 4.99 -9.37 13.15
CA VAL A 46 4.09 -9.68 12.01
C VAL A 46 4.61 -10.88 11.20
N LYS A 47 5.94 -10.97 11.01
CA LYS A 47 6.56 -12.13 10.37
C LYS A 47 6.33 -13.43 11.15
N GLN A 48 6.42 -13.39 12.48
CA GLN A 48 6.12 -14.56 13.33
C GLN A 48 4.64 -14.96 13.24
N CYS A 49 3.73 -14.02 12.98
CA CYS A 49 2.32 -14.29 12.75
C CYS A 49 2.01 -14.87 11.35
N GLY A 50 3.02 -15.04 10.48
CA GLY A 50 2.87 -15.55 9.12
C GLY A 50 2.62 -14.49 8.05
N TYR A 51 2.76 -13.20 8.35
CA TYR A 51 2.54 -12.12 7.38
C TYR A 51 3.84 -11.41 7.01
N ARG A 52 3.93 -10.91 5.79
CA ARG A 52 5.05 -10.09 5.33
C ARG A 52 4.66 -8.62 5.27
N HIS A 53 5.47 -7.74 5.86
CA HIS A 53 5.23 -6.31 5.76
C HIS A 53 5.51 -5.79 4.34
N VAL A 54 4.56 -5.02 3.79
CA VAL A 54 4.64 -4.36 2.49
C VAL A 54 4.48 -2.85 2.65
N GLY A 55 5.59 -2.13 2.47
CA GLY A 55 5.60 -0.67 2.43
C GLY A 55 5.23 -0.12 1.05
N TRP A 56 5.80 1.04 0.74
CA TRP A 56 5.82 1.66 -0.57
C TRP A 56 7.20 2.26 -0.81
N ALA A 57 7.54 2.51 -2.07
CA ALA A 57 8.80 3.14 -2.40
C ALA A 57 8.84 4.61 -1.93
N PRO A 58 10.00 5.23 -1.69
CA PRO A 58 10.07 6.66 -1.36
C PRO A 58 9.35 7.58 -2.36
N ALA A 59 9.37 7.23 -3.65
CA ALA A 59 8.63 7.92 -4.72
C ALA A 59 7.19 7.40 -4.90
N GLY A 60 6.83 6.29 -4.26
CA GLY A 60 5.54 5.62 -4.37
C GLY A 60 4.44 6.19 -3.47
N PHE A 61 4.75 7.17 -2.61
CA PHE A 61 3.70 7.85 -1.85
C PHE A 61 2.94 8.83 -2.75
N SER A 62 1.64 8.56 -3.01
CA SER A 62 0.82 9.39 -3.89
C SER A 62 0.52 10.79 -3.36
N GLY A 63 0.61 11.00 -2.04
CA GLY A 63 0.29 12.26 -1.37
C GLY A 63 -1.20 12.61 -1.36
N ASP A 64 -2.05 11.62 -1.64
CA ASP A 64 -3.51 11.76 -1.70
C ASP A 64 -4.15 12.10 -0.34
N GLU A 65 -3.42 11.96 0.76
CA GLU A 65 -3.83 12.40 2.10
C GLU A 65 -3.43 13.84 2.47
N LEU A 66 -2.62 14.51 1.64
CA LEU A 66 -2.06 15.82 1.96
C LEU A 66 -3.05 16.98 1.62
N PRO A 67 -2.89 18.19 2.18
CA PRO A 67 -3.76 19.32 1.84
C PRO A 67 -3.57 19.82 0.39
N SER A 68 -4.66 20.16 -0.30
CA SER A 68 -4.62 20.59 -1.71
C SER A 68 -3.85 21.90 -1.92
N GLU A 69 -3.89 22.81 -0.96
CA GLU A 69 -3.27 24.14 -1.02
C GLU A 69 -1.74 24.06 -1.06
N SER A 70 -1.16 23.18 -0.23
CA SER A 70 0.28 22.96 -0.17
C SER A 70 0.77 21.84 -1.09
N HIS A 71 -0.12 20.91 -1.46
CA HIS A 71 0.20 19.74 -2.29
C HIS A 71 -0.81 19.59 -3.44
N PRO A 72 -0.77 20.47 -4.45
CA PRO A 72 -1.68 20.41 -5.58
C PRO A 72 -1.46 19.15 -6.43
N ASN A 73 -2.53 18.61 -7.00
CA ASN A 73 -2.53 17.34 -7.75
C ASN A 73 -1.47 17.29 -8.87
N ARG A 74 -1.27 18.40 -9.59
CA ARG A 74 -0.24 18.48 -10.65
C ARG A 74 1.18 18.22 -10.13
N VAL A 75 1.49 18.69 -8.91
CA VAL A 75 2.82 18.53 -8.30
C VAL A 75 2.99 17.10 -7.80
N LEU A 76 1.95 16.54 -7.18
CA LEU A 76 1.94 15.14 -6.74
C LEU A 76 2.14 14.19 -7.92
N LEU A 77 1.38 14.36 -9.01
CA LEU A 77 1.51 13.57 -10.24
C LEU A 77 2.93 13.66 -10.81
N ALA A 78 3.44 14.87 -11.02
CA ALA A 78 4.77 15.08 -11.58
C ALA A 78 5.88 14.43 -10.73
N LYS A 79 5.76 14.52 -9.40
CA LYS A 79 6.71 13.90 -8.46
C LYS A 79 6.76 12.38 -8.62
N VAL A 80 5.60 11.72 -8.69
CA VAL A 80 5.55 10.26 -8.86
C VAL A 80 6.11 9.87 -10.22
N LEU A 81 5.65 10.51 -11.32
CA LEU A 81 6.11 10.20 -12.68
C LEU A 81 7.63 10.38 -12.89
N ALA A 82 8.24 11.34 -12.17
CA ALA A 82 9.69 11.59 -12.24
C ALA A 82 10.51 10.62 -11.36
N GLY A 83 9.93 10.11 -10.27
CA GLY A 83 10.66 9.41 -9.23
C GLY A 83 10.58 7.89 -9.25
N VAL A 84 9.47 7.34 -9.74
CA VAL A 84 9.25 5.88 -9.66
C VAL A 84 10.16 5.09 -10.58
N ARG A 85 10.50 3.89 -10.12
CA ARG A 85 11.37 2.93 -10.80
C ARG A 85 10.67 1.59 -10.94
N ASP A 86 11.25 0.72 -11.75
CA ASP A 86 10.78 -0.66 -11.87
C ASP A 86 10.83 -1.35 -10.50
N GLY A 87 9.78 -2.11 -10.18
CA GLY A 87 9.58 -2.69 -8.85
C GLY A 87 9.08 -1.73 -7.76
N ASP A 88 8.88 -0.44 -8.02
CA ASP A 88 8.33 0.45 -6.99
C ASP A 88 6.85 0.17 -6.73
N ILE A 89 6.49 0.06 -5.45
CA ILE A 89 5.10 0.00 -5.01
C ILE A 89 4.60 1.42 -4.78
N ILE A 90 3.54 1.80 -5.50
CA ILE A 90 2.80 3.05 -5.29
C ILE A 90 1.64 2.79 -4.34
N MET A 91 1.48 3.65 -3.32
CA MET A 91 0.37 3.63 -2.38
C MET A 91 -0.55 4.82 -2.61
N ALA A 92 -1.83 4.52 -2.76
CA ALA A 92 -2.93 5.47 -2.76
C ALA A 92 -4.11 4.90 -1.97
N HIS A 93 -5.05 5.76 -1.61
CA HIS A 93 -6.29 5.46 -0.93
C HIS A 93 -7.47 5.71 -1.88
N MET A 94 -8.47 4.83 -1.82
CA MET A 94 -9.68 4.98 -2.64
C MET A 94 -10.75 5.90 -2.01
N GLY A 95 -10.57 6.31 -0.74
CA GLY A 95 -11.64 6.92 0.05
C GLY A 95 -11.23 8.10 0.92
N ILE A 96 -10.13 8.79 0.57
CA ILE A 96 -9.72 9.99 1.29
C ILE A 96 -10.46 11.21 0.71
N TRP A 97 -11.50 11.63 1.42
CA TRP A 97 -12.39 12.74 0.99
C TRP A 97 -12.05 14.07 1.67
N SER A 98 -10.93 14.13 2.40
CA SER A 98 -10.49 15.34 3.11
C SER A 98 -9.90 16.40 2.19
N ARG A 99 -9.54 16.04 0.95
CA ARG A 99 -9.01 16.98 -0.04
C ARG A 99 -10.12 17.81 -0.66
N ARG A 100 -9.89 19.11 -0.79
CA ARG A 100 -10.74 20.00 -1.59
C ARG A 100 -10.72 19.59 -3.07
N ASP A 101 -9.54 19.26 -3.59
CA ASP A 101 -9.36 18.81 -4.96
C ASP A 101 -9.12 17.28 -4.95
N PRO A 102 -10.11 16.45 -5.36
CA PRO A 102 -10.08 15.01 -5.16
C PRO A 102 -8.95 14.35 -5.97
N TRP A 103 -8.15 13.51 -5.31
CA TRP A 103 -6.96 12.91 -5.92
C TRP A 103 -7.32 11.81 -6.92
N ALA A 104 -8.06 10.77 -6.50
CA ALA A 104 -8.32 9.59 -7.33
C ALA A 104 -8.93 9.90 -8.71
N PRO A 105 -10.05 10.64 -8.84
CA PRO A 105 -10.66 10.87 -10.15
C PRO A 105 -9.82 11.76 -11.09
N THR A 106 -8.87 12.55 -10.56
CA THR A 106 -8.09 13.50 -11.38
C THR A 106 -6.65 13.04 -11.63
N VAL A 107 -6.04 12.35 -10.67
CA VAL A 107 -4.62 11.93 -10.72
C VAL A 107 -4.47 10.48 -11.14
N LEU A 108 -5.34 9.57 -10.69
CA LEU A 108 -5.14 8.14 -10.94
C LEU A 108 -5.13 7.79 -12.44
N PRO A 109 -6.08 8.27 -13.29
CA PRO A 109 -6.02 8.00 -14.73
C PRO A 109 -4.75 8.56 -15.38
N ALA A 110 -4.42 9.82 -15.10
CA ALA A 110 -3.24 10.49 -15.65
C ALA A 110 -1.92 9.85 -15.19
N LEU A 111 -1.88 9.33 -13.96
CA LEU A 111 -0.74 8.59 -13.44
C LEU A 111 -0.56 7.27 -14.20
N ILE A 112 -1.63 6.50 -14.38
CA ILE A 112 -1.59 5.24 -15.12
C ILE A 112 -1.10 5.48 -16.56
N GLU A 113 -1.72 6.42 -17.26
CA GLU A 113 -1.35 6.78 -18.64
C GLU A 113 0.10 7.28 -18.74
N GLY A 114 0.52 8.16 -17.82
CA GLY A 114 1.87 8.70 -17.80
C GLY A 114 2.94 7.64 -17.54
N LEU A 115 2.66 6.64 -16.70
CA LEU A 115 3.56 5.52 -16.46
C LEU A 115 3.61 4.57 -17.65
N GLN A 116 2.46 4.26 -18.27
CA GLN A 116 2.43 3.45 -19.50
C GLN A 116 3.21 4.11 -20.65
N ALA A 117 3.07 5.43 -20.82
CA ALA A 117 3.83 6.19 -21.81
C ALA A 117 5.35 6.15 -21.56
N LYS A 118 5.77 5.90 -20.31
CA LYS A 118 7.18 5.70 -19.92
C LYS A 118 7.63 4.24 -20.02
N GLY A 119 6.76 3.33 -20.47
CA GLY A 119 7.05 1.92 -20.66
C GLY A 119 6.83 1.03 -19.43
N PHE A 120 6.19 1.53 -18.37
CA PHE A 120 5.88 0.72 -17.20
C PHE A 120 4.69 -0.22 -17.45
N CYS A 121 4.74 -1.38 -16.79
CA CYS A 121 3.61 -2.30 -16.64
C CYS A 121 3.17 -2.33 -15.17
N PHE A 122 1.95 -2.82 -14.92
CA PHE A 122 1.41 -2.95 -13.56
C PHE A 122 1.20 -4.41 -13.22
N ALA A 123 1.59 -4.79 -12.01
CA ALA A 123 1.45 -6.14 -11.48
C ALA A 123 0.85 -6.09 -10.07
N THR A 124 0.28 -7.20 -9.63
CA THR A 124 -0.14 -7.34 -8.23
C THR A 124 1.06 -7.64 -7.34
N LEU A 125 0.91 -7.44 -6.03
CA LEU A 125 1.98 -7.79 -5.07
C LEU A 125 2.38 -9.27 -5.11
N ARG A 126 1.49 -10.16 -5.59
CA ARG A 126 1.77 -11.59 -5.75
C ARG A 126 2.77 -11.90 -6.87
N GLU A 127 2.95 -10.98 -7.80
CA GLU A 127 3.89 -11.07 -8.92
C GLU A 127 5.19 -10.30 -8.63
N HIS A 128 5.21 -9.51 -7.55
CA HIS A 128 6.37 -8.72 -7.17
C HIS A 128 7.51 -9.63 -6.67
N PRO A 129 8.77 -9.49 -7.14
CA PRO A 129 9.86 -10.41 -6.79
C PRO A 129 10.10 -10.54 -5.28
N ASP A 130 9.91 -9.43 -4.55
CA ASP A 130 10.02 -9.45 -3.09
C ASP A 130 8.78 -9.95 -2.36
N PHE A 131 7.59 -9.97 -2.95
CA PHE A 131 6.35 -10.28 -2.23
C PHE A 131 5.57 -11.44 -2.82
N ALA A 132 6.11 -12.08 -3.86
CA ALA A 132 5.57 -13.30 -4.43
C ALA A 132 5.42 -14.34 -3.31
N VAL A 133 4.18 -14.48 -2.85
CA VAL A 133 3.78 -15.57 -1.98
C VAL A 133 3.49 -16.72 -2.93
N ALA A 134 4.19 -17.84 -2.80
CA ALA A 134 3.81 -19.05 -3.52
C ALA A 134 2.32 -19.27 -3.25
N ALA A 135 1.51 -19.33 -4.30
CA ALA A 135 0.08 -19.58 -4.16
C ALA A 135 -0.09 -20.86 -3.34
N GLY A 136 -0.55 -20.72 -2.10
CA GLY A 136 -0.90 -21.85 -1.26
C GLY A 136 -1.96 -22.65 -1.99
N HIS A 137 -1.64 -23.91 -2.26
CA HIS A 137 -2.55 -24.89 -2.85
C HIS A 137 -3.64 -25.25 -1.85
#